data_AF-A0A8G1ZJC1-F1
#
_entry.id   AF-A0A8G1ZJC1-F1
#
_cell.length_a   1.000
_cell.length_b   1.000
_cell.length_c   1.000
_cell.angle_alpha   90.00
_cell.angle_beta   90.00
_cell.angle_gamma   90.00
#
_symmetry.space_group_name_H-M   'P 1'
#
loop_
_entity.id
_entity.type
_entity.pdbx_description
1 polymer ?
#
loop_
_entity_poly.entity_id
_entity_poly.type
_entity_poly.pdbx_seq_one_letter_code
_entity_poly.pdbx_strand_id
1 'polypeptide(L)'
;MGDMTKEPSMEEILSSIKRIIAEEGEEAVQAAPRRTRAEAKAVAAPAPVAVEEILELTDEVAEEIAMPAPKAAAANAPADDSILSVESEVAARHSLSALSSMLVAPKDGQDNTLDGLVRAMLKPMLKDWLDQRLPALVEEMVAKEIARITGR
;
A
#
# COMPACT_ATOMS: atom_id res chain seq x y z
N MET A 1 -51.53 -37.53 -3.71
CA MET A 1 -50.69 -36.87 -4.71
C MET A 1 -50.78 -35.37 -4.47
N GLY A 2 -49.81 -34.81 -3.76
CA GLY A 2 -49.60 -33.38 -3.61
C GLY A 2 -48.12 -33.14 -3.86
N ASP A 3 -47.83 -32.44 -4.95
CA ASP A 3 -46.53 -31.78 -5.20
C ASP A 3 -46.26 -30.72 -4.12
N MET A 4 -45.04 -30.19 -4.08
CA MET A 4 -44.46 -29.22 -3.13
C MET A 4 -43.75 -29.94 -1.96
N THR A 5 -42.43 -30.01 -1.83
CA THR A 5 -41.40 -29.02 -2.14
C THR A 5 -40.10 -29.80 -2.35
N LYS A 6 -39.73 -30.08 -3.60
CA LYS A 6 -38.32 -30.41 -3.89
C LYS A 6 -37.60 -29.08 -3.78
N GLU A 7 -36.95 -28.85 -2.65
CA GLU A 7 -36.00 -27.74 -2.54
C GLU A 7 -35.08 -27.82 -3.77
N PRO A 8 -34.93 -26.71 -4.52
CA PRO A 8 -34.13 -26.72 -5.74
C PRO A 8 -32.73 -27.22 -5.41
N SER A 9 -32.21 -28.13 -6.23
CA SER A 9 -30.87 -28.68 -6.03
C SER A 9 -29.84 -27.54 -6.11
N MET A 10 -28.76 -27.62 -5.32
CA MET A 10 -27.70 -26.61 -5.31
C MET A 10 -27.19 -26.27 -6.72
N GLU A 11 -27.13 -27.25 -7.61
CA GLU A 11 -26.72 -27.09 -9.01
C GLU A 11 -27.71 -26.24 -9.83
N GLU A 12 -29.02 -26.32 -9.52
CA GLU A 12 -30.05 -25.50 -10.17
C GLU A 12 -29.95 -24.05 -9.73
N ILE A 13 -29.70 -23.82 -8.43
CA ILE A 13 -29.46 -22.47 -7.87
C ILE A 13 -28.24 -21.84 -8.55
N LEU A 14 -27.13 -22.57 -8.65
CA LEU A 14 -25.91 -22.08 -9.30
C LEU A 14 -26.08 -21.86 -10.81
N SER A 15 -26.85 -22.72 -11.48
CA SER A 15 -27.15 -22.58 -12.91
C SER A 15 -28.02 -21.34 -13.18
N SER A 16 -28.97 -21.04 -12.29
CA SER A 16 -29.81 -19.83 -12.38
C SER A 16 -28.98 -18.56 -12.22
N ILE A 17 -28.11 -18.50 -11.20
CA ILE A 17 -27.21 -17.35 -10.98
C ILE A 17 -26.27 -17.17 -12.18
N LYS A 18 -25.68 -18.25 -12.70
CA LYS A 18 -24.77 -18.19 -13.85
C LYS A 18 -25.47 -17.66 -15.11
N ARG A 19 -26.73 -18.03 -15.33
CA ARG A 19 -27.50 -17.54 -16.47
C ARG A 19 -27.79 -16.04 -16.37
N ILE A 20 -28.22 -15.57 -15.20
CA ILE A 20 -28.54 -14.14 -14.98
C ILE A 20 -27.31 -13.27 -15.23
N ILE A 21 -26.14 -13.66 -14.70
CA ILE A 21 -24.90 -12.89 -14.89
C ILE A 21 -24.44 -12.87 -16.36
N ALA A 22 -24.61 -13.99 -17.09
CA ALA A 22 -24.24 -14.03 -18.50
C ALA A 22 -25.17 -13.17 -19.37
N GLU A 23 -26.47 -13.15 -19.07
CA GLU A 23 -27.47 -12.38 -19.79
C GLU A 23 -27.32 -10.87 -19.52
N GLU A 24 -27.08 -10.48 -18.26
CA GLU A 24 -26.93 -9.08 -17.84
C GLU A 24 -25.55 -8.49 -18.20
N GLY A 25 -24.50 -9.32 -18.23
CA GLY A 25 -23.16 -8.92 -18.63
C GLY A 25 -23.01 -8.62 -20.13
N GLU A 26 -23.77 -9.30 -20.99
CA GLU A 26 -23.69 -9.08 -22.46
C GLU A 26 -24.45 -7.85 -22.94
N GLU A 27 -25.51 -7.41 -22.24
CA GLU A 27 -26.25 -6.18 -22.59
C GLU A 27 -25.44 -4.91 -22.28
N ALA A 28 -24.64 -4.91 -21.21
CA ALA A 28 -23.75 -3.78 -20.88
C ALA A 28 -22.60 -3.57 -21.89
N VAL A 29 -22.23 -4.60 -22.65
CA VAL A 29 -21.08 -4.57 -23.60
C VAL A 29 -21.51 -4.20 -25.03
N GLN A 30 -22.81 -4.24 -25.37
CA GLN A 30 -23.29 -4.04 -26.73
C GLN A 30 -23.68 -2.59 -27.11
N ALA A 31 -23.56 -1.62 -26.19
CA ALA A 31 -23.96 -0.22 -26.43
C ALA A 31 -22.88 0.70 -27.04
N ALA A 32 -21.90 0.18 -27.79
CA ALA A 32 -20.92 1.01 -28.50
C ALA A 32 -20.62 0.51 -29.93
N PRO A 33 -21.12 1.18 -31.00
CA PRO A 33 -20.77 0.80 -32.35
C PRO A 33 -19.50 1.53 -32.83
N ARG A 34 -18.55 0.71 -33.25
CA ARG A 34 -17.27 1.03 -33.91
C ARG A 34 -17.47 1.66 -35.30
N ARG A 35 -16.83 2.80 -35.54
CA ARG A 35 -16.52 3.41 -36.86
C ARG A 35 -15.22 4.20 -36.65
N THR A 36 -14.12 4.10 -37.39
CA THR A 36 -13.78 3.55 -38.71
C THR A 36 -12.26 3.39 -38.72
N ARG A 37 -11.77 2.25 -39.23
CA ARG A 37 -10.39 2.06 -39.66
C ARG A 37 -10.17 2.92 -40.91
N ALA A 38 -9.28 3.91 -40.81
CA ALA A 38 -8.67 4.59 -41.96
C ALA A 38 -7.18 4.77 -41.65
N GLU A 39 -6.36 4.26 -42.57
CA GLU A 39 -4.91 4.31 -42.56
C GLU A 39 -4.41 5.76 -42.70
N ALA A 40 -3.34 6.12 -41.96
CA ALA A 40 -2.14 6.80 -42.49
C ALA A 40 -1.34 7.49 -41.38
N LYS A 41 -0.10 7.01 -41.18
CA LYS A 41 1.13 7.80 -40.96
C LYS A 41 1.07 8.95 -39.94
N ALA A 42 1.55 8.69 -38.72
CA ALA A 42 2.31 9.68 -37.95
C ALA A 42 3.13 8.98 -36.85
N VAL A 43 4.46 9.16 -36.91
CA VAL A 43 5.38 8.98 -35.78
C VAL A 43 5.08 10.11 -34.78
N ALA A 44 4.65 9.79 -33.55
CA ALA A 44 4.71 10.73 -32.42
C ALA A 44 4.38 10.03 -31.08
N ALA A 45 5.33 10.17 -30.14
CA ALA A 45 5.23 10.13 -28.67
C ALA A 45 4.71 8.87 -27.95
N PRO A 46 5.34 8.45 -26.83
CA PRO A 46 4.72 7.51 -25.91
C PRO A 46 3.48 8.19 -25.29
N ALA A 47 2.32 7.56 -25.47
CA ALA A 47 1.09 7.97 -24.81
C ALA A 47 1.27 7.88 -23.28
N PRO A 48 0.70 8.81 -22.50
CA PRO A 48 0.66 8.66 -21.05
C PRO A 48 -0.16 7.41 -20.75
N VAL A 49 0.46 6.46 -20.06
CA VAL A 49 -0.27 5.37 -19.39
C VAL A 49 -1.34 6.01 -18.53
N ALA A 50 -2.60 5.60 -18.71
CA ALA A 50 -3.69 6.00 -17.84
C ALA A 50 -3.37 5.52 -16.42
N VAL A 51 -2.96 6.43 -15.56
CA VAL A 51 -2.56 6.17 -14.17
C VAL A 51 -3.77 6.08 -13.23
N GLU A 52 -4.95 5.77 -13.76
CA GLU A 52 -6.21 5.76 -13.00
C GLU A 52 -6.34 4.54 -12.07
N GLU A 53 -5.36 3.62 -12.06
CA GLU A 53 -5.37 2.40 -11.23
C GLU A 53 -4.17 2.32 -10.27
N ILE A 54 -3.59 3.46 -9.87
CA ILE A 54 -2.65 3.50 -8.73
C ILE A 54 -3.32 4.28 -7.61
N LEU A 55 -4.00 3.54 -6.73
CA LEU A 55 -4.51 4.07 -5.46
C LEU A 55 -3.33 4.18 -4.47
N GLU A 56 -2.73 5.36 -4.37
CA GLU A 56 -1.75 5.69 -3.33
C GLU A 56 -2.47 5.90 -1.99
N LEU A 57 -2.51 4.85 -1.14
CA LEU A 57 -3.03 4.91 0.23
C LEU A 57 -2.01 5.57 1.19
N THR A 58 -1.62 6.80 0.89
CA THR A 58 -0.73 7.61 1.76
C THR A 58 -1.50 8.48 2.74
N ASP A 59 -2.79 8.70 2.50
CA ASP A 59 -3.68 9.35 3.46
C ASP A 59 -4.20 8.32 4.46
N GLU A 60 -3.89 8.52 5.75
CA GLU A 60 -4.63 7.86 6.82
C GLU A 60 -6.09 8.30 6.72
N VAL A 61 -6.95 7.43 6.20
CA VAL A 61 -8.39 7.60 6.33
C VAL A 61 -8.70 7.44 7.81
N ALA A 62 -8.71 8.55 8.53
CA ALA A 62 -9.33 8.68 9.85
C ALA A 62 -10.87 8.66 9.69
N GLU A 63 -11.40 7.72 8.91
CA GLU A 63 -12.72 7.22 9.24
C GLU A 63 -12.47 6.39 10.48
N GLU A 64 -12.79 7.00 11.62
CA GLU A 64 -13.21 6.29 12.80
C GLU A 64 -14.42 5.44 12.35
N ILE A 65 -14.13 4.30 11.72
CA ILE A 65 -15.01 3.17 11.74
C ILE A 65 -15.19 2.98 13.23
N ALA A 66 -16.31 3.49 13.75
CA ALA A 66 -16.80 3.15 15.05
C ALA A 66 -17.07 1.65 14.95
N MET A 67 -16.00 0.88 15.06
CA MET A 67 -16.02 -0.51 15.43
C MET A 67 -16.95 -0.47 16.64
N PRO A 68 -18.11 -1.13 16.60
CA PRO A 68 -18.92 -1.20 17.79
C PRO A 68 -17.99 -1.82 18.81
N ALA A 69 -17.48 -1.00 19.73
CA ALA A 69 -16.79 -1.50 20.90
C ALA A 69 -17.77 -2.54 21.43
N PRO A 70 -17.37 -3.82 21.58
CA PRO A 70 -18.25 -4.77 22.22
C PRO A 70 -18.67 -4.07 23.49
N LYS A 71 -19.98 -3.80 23.62
CA LYS A 71 -20.53 -3.02 24.73
C LYS A 71 -20.08 -3.78 25.97
N ALA A 72 -18.93 -3.38 26.51
CA ALA A 72 -18.44 -3.83 27.77
C ALA A 72 -19.48 -3.22 28.68
N ALA A 73 -20.50 -4.02 28.96
CA ALA A 73 -21.31 -3.82 30.13
C ALA A 73 -20.27 -3.56 31.21
N ALA A 74 -20.24 -2.34 31.74
CA ALA A 74 -19.63 -2.04 33.01
C ALA A 74 -20.45 -2.80 34.06
N ALA A 75 -20.36 -4.13 33.99
CA ALA A 75 -20.63 -5.01 35.08
C ALA A 75 -19.32 -5.01 35.83
N ASN A 76 -19.38 -4.52 37.05
CA ASN A 76 -18.43 -4.82 38.09
C ASN A 76 -18.48 -6.34 38.35
N ALA A 77 -18.00 -7.13 37.39
CA ALA A 77 -17.83 -8.56 37.51
C ALA A 77 -16.63 -8.78 38.44
N PRO A 78 -16.69 -9.75 39.37
CA PRO A 78 -15.52 -10.09 40.16
C PRO A 78 -14.37 -10.40 39.18
N ALA A 79 -13.19 -9.85 39.45
CA ALA A 79 -11.98 -10.06 38.65
C ALA A 79 -11.47 -11.51 38.69
N ASP A 80 -12.33 -12.47 39.07
CA ASP A 80 -11.99 -13.83 39.45
C ASP A 80 -12.35 -14.88 38.40
N ASP A 81 -13.12 -14.55 37.36
CA ASP A 81 -13.42 -15.47 36.24
C ASP A 81 -12.40 -15.33 35.09
N SER A 82 -11.11 -15.39 35.42
CA SER A 82 -10.06 -15.54 34.39
C SER A 82 -10.10 -16.95 33.83
N ILE A 83 -10.58 -17.11 32.59
CA ILE A 83 -10.54 -18.37 31.84
C ILE A 83 -9.08 -18.75 31.48
N LEU A 84 -8.16 -17.79 31.55
CA LEU A 84 -6.74 -18.00 31.31
C LEU A 84 -6.04 -18.40 32.60
N SER A 85 -5.21 -19.43 32.51
CA SER A 85 -4.24 -19.70 33.55
C SER A 85 -3.19 -18.59 33.58
N VAL A 86 -2.69 -18.27 34.78
CA VAL A 86 -1.61 -17.27 34.98
C VAL A 86 -0.38 -17.63 34.14
N GLU A 87 -0.07 -18.92 34.02
CA GLU A 87 1.04 -19.40 33.18
C GLU A 87 0.83 -19.07 31.70
N SER A 88 -0.37 -19.32 31.16
CA SER A 88 -0.70 -19.01 29.76
C SER A 88 -0.63 -17.51 29.49
N GLU A 89 -1.07 -16.70 30.46
CA GLU A 89 -1.01 -15.24 30.38
C GLU A 89 0.44 -14.72 30.34
N VAL A 90 1.30 -15.26 31.20
CA VAL A 90 2.73 -14.92 31.24
C VAL A 90 3.44 -15.37 29.96
N ALA A 91 3.17 -16.58 29.47
CA ALA A 91 3.74 -17.10 28.23
C ALA A 91 3.35 -16.25 27.01
N ALA A 92 2.07 -15.85 26.92
CA ALA A 92 1.58 -14.98 25.85
C ALA A 92 2.26 -13.60 25.90
N ARG A 93 2.34 -12.97 27.08
CA ARG A 93 3.04 -11.69 27.25
C ARG A 93 4.53 -11.78 26.91
N HIS A 94 5.19 -12.87 27.30
CA HIS A 94 6.60 -13.08 27.00
C HIS A 94 6.84 -13.23 25.50
N SER A 95 6.03 -14.03 24.80
CA SER A 95 6.13 -14.18 23.33
C SER A 95 5.86 -12.87 22.59
N LEU A 96 4.82 -12.11 22.99
CA LEU A 96 4.53 -10.80 22.41
C LEU A 96 5.64 -9.79 22.70
N SER A 97 6.22 -9.81 23.90
CA SER A 97 7.37 -8.97 24.27
C SER A 97 8.62 -9.32 23.46
N ALA A 98 8.86 -10.61 23.19
CA ALA A 98 9.95 -11.06 22.33
C ALA A 98 9.75 -10.65 20.85
N LEU A 99 8.51 -10.69 20.35
CA LEU A 99 8.19 -10.18 19.01
C LEU A 99 8.32 -8.65 18.94
N SER A 100 7.90 -7.94 19.98
CA SER A 100 8.01 -6.48 20.08
C SER A 100 9.47 -6.01 20.13
N SER A 101 10.35 -6.75 20.81
CA SER A 101 11.78 -6.43 20.82
C SER A 101 12.49 -6.74 19.49
N MET A 102 11.96 -7.69 18.70
CA MET A 102 12.39 -7.92 17.32
C MET A 102 11.90 -6.83 16.37
N LEU A 103 10.79 -6.16 16.70
CA LEU A 103 10.33 -5.00 15.96
C LEU A 103 11.25 -3.81 16.33
N VAL A 104 12.35 -3.71 15.59
CA VAL A 104 13.28 -2.58 15.66
C VAL A 104 12.49 -1.33 15.28
N ALA A 105 11.99 -0.61 16.29
CA ALA A 105 11.50 0.74 16.08
C ALA A 105 12.68 1.55 15.51
N PRO A 106 12.48 2.26 14.38
CA PRO A 106 13.55 3.04 13.76
C PRO A 106 13.87 4.20 14.71
N LYS A 107 14.79 3.98 15.62
CA LYS A 107 15.54 5.06 16.26
C LYS A 107 16.62 5.45 15.27
N ASP A 108 16.62 6.72 14.90
CA ASP A 108 17.50 7.28 13.89
C ASP A 108 18.95 6.82 14.09
N GLY A 109 19.54 6.22 13.06
CA GLY A 109 20.96 5.86 13.03
C GLY A 109 21.34 4.44 13.48
N GLN A 110 20.40 3.51 13.62
CA GLN A 110 20.75 2.10 13.81
C GLN A 110 21.02 1.38 12.47
N ASP A 111 22.21 0.80 12.34
CA ASP A 111 22.68 0.02 11.18
C ASP A 111 21.86 -1.26 10.92
N ASN A 112 21.03 -1.66 11.89
CA ASN A 112 20.18 -2.85 11.83
C ASN A 112 18.85 -2.60 11.11
N THR A 113 18.63 -1.37 10.61
CA THR A 113 17.48 -1.01 9.80
C THR A 113 17.84 -1.02 8.32
N LEU A 114 16.84 -1.22 7.45
CA LEU A 114 17.04 -1.17 6.01
C LEU A 114 17.57 0.21 5.56
N ASP A 115 17.09 1.31 6.17
CA ASP A 115 17.63 2.66 5.93
C ASP A 115 19.12 2.75 6.31
N GLY A 116 19.50 2.21 7.47
CA GLY A 116 20.88 2.14 7.92
C GLY A 116 21.79 1.42 6.92
N LEU A 117 21.35 0.25 6.43
CA LEU A 117 22.10 -0.52 5.43
C LEU A 117 22.21 0.21 4.09
N VAL A 118 21.11 0.76 3.58
CA VAL A 118 21.09 1.53 2.32
C VAL A 118 21.97 2.77 2.45
N ARG A 119 21.93 3.48 3.58
CA ARG A 119 22.81 4.62 3.85
C ARG A 119 24.28 4.21 3.91
N ALA A 120 24.61 3.10 4.56
CA ALA A 120 25.97 2.58 4.61
C ALA A 120 26.52 2.26 3.20
N MET A 121 25.65 1.76 2.30
CA MET A 121 26.01 1.48 0.91
C MET A 121 26.09 2.73 0.03
N LEU A 122 25.19 3.71 0.21
CA LEU A 122 25.15 4.93 -0.60
C LEU A 122 26.22 5.95 -0.20
N LYS A 123 26.63 5.97 1.08
CA LYS A 123 27.63 6.91 1.60
C LYS A 123 28.95 6.90 0.83
N PRO A 124 29.61 5.75 0.54
CA PRO A 124 30.83 5.74 -0.26
C PRO A 124 30.60 6.20 -1.71
N MET A 125 29.49 5.81 -2.35
CA MET A 125 29.19 6.20 -3.73
C MET A 125 28.98 7.72 -3.86
N LEU A 126 28.25 8.32 -2.91
CA LEU A 126 28.03 9.76 -2.87
C LEU A 126 29.33 10.51 -2.56
N LYS A 127 30.19 9.97 -1.69
CA LYS A 127 31.49 10.56 -1.40
C LYS A 127 32.38 10.58 -2.64
N ASP A 128 32.52 9.45 -3.33
CA ASP A 128 33.37 9.36 -4.53
C ASP A 128 32.86 10.27 -5.64
N TRP A 129 31.53 10.40 -5.78
CA TRP A 129 30.93 11.33 -6.72
C TRP A 129 31.21 12.79 -6.35
N LEU A 130 31.04 13.16 -5.07
CA LEU A 130 31.35 14.50 -4.58
C LEU A 130 32.83 14.82 -4.79
N ASP A 131 33.74 13.92 -4.44
CA ASP A 131 35.18 14.12 -4.60
C ASP A 131 35.55 14.38 -6.09
N GLN A 132 34.85 13.77 -7.04
CA GLN A 132 35.06 13.97 -8.48
C GLN A 132 34.38 15.21 -9.07
N ARG A 133 33.23 15.62 -8.55
CA ARG A 133 32.36 16.64 -9.18
C ARG A 133 32.33 17.98 -8.44
N LEU A 134 32.59 17.97 -7.14
CA LEU A 134 32.57 19.16 -6.30
C LEU A 134 33.63 20.21 -6.71
N PRO A 135 34.88 19.85 -7.07
CA PRO A 135 35.90 20.85 -7.41
C PRO A 135 35.46 21.77 -8.57
N ALA A 136 34.97 21.18 -9.67
CA ALA A 136 34.51 21.93 -10.84
C ALA A 136 33.32 22.84 -10.51
N LEU A 137 32.35 22.36 -9.71
CA LEU A 137 31.21 23.17 -9.29
C LEU A 137 31.62 24.37 -8.44
N VAL A 138 32.59 24.18 -7.54
CA VAL A 138 33.12 25.26 -6.70
C VAL A 138 33.89 26.27 -7.55
N GLU A 139 34.73 25.82 -8.50
CA GLU A 139 35.46 26.71 -9.41
C GLU A 139 34.52 27.60 -10.23
N GLU A 140 33.46 27.03 -10.80
CA GLU A 140 32.46 27.81 -11.54
C GLU A 140 31.76 28.84 -10.66
N MET A 141 31.41 28.47 -9.43
CA MET A 141 30.71 29.36 -8.49
C MET A 141 31.64 30.47 -7.99
N VAL A 142 32.91 30.15 -7.70
CA VAL A 142 33.93 31.13 -7.30
C VAL A 142 34.28 32.06 -8.46
N ALA A 143 34.41 31.56 -9.70
CA ALA A 143 34.65 32.39 -10.87
C ALA A 143 33.52 33.40 -11.10
N LYS A 144 32.26 32.96 -10.96
CA LYS A 144 31.08 33.85 -10.99
C LYS A 144 31.13 34.88 -9.87
N GLU A 145 31.53 34.48 -8.66
CA GLU A 145 31.60 35.37 -7.50
C GLU A 145 32.71 36.42 -7.62
N ILE A 146 33.89 36.05 -8.14
CA ILE A 146 34.97 36.98 -8.44
C ILE A 146 34.54 37.96 -9.52
N ALA A 147 33.99 37.49 -10.64
CA ALA A 147 33.53 38.34 -11.73
C ALA A 147 32.51 39.40 -11.26
N ARG A 148 31.61 39.01 -10.33
CA ARG A 148 30.64 39.92 -9.72
C ARG A 148 31.29 41.00 -8.84
N ILE A 149 32.37 40.67 -8.12
CA ILE A 149 33.09 41.60 -7.25
C ILE A 149 33.99 42.53 -8.06
N THR A 150 34.68 42.01 -9.08
CA THR A 150 35.63 42.78 -9.91
C THR A 150 34.95 43.63 -10.98
N GLY A 151 33.71 43.30 -11.36
CA GLY A 151 32.88 44.09 -12.29
C GLY A 151 32.16 45.28 -11.65
N ARG A 152 32.41 45.54 -10.36
CA ARG A 152 31.94 46.71 -9.61
C ARG A 152 33.13 47.63 -9.33
#